data_AF-A0AAJ4D3G6-F1
#
_entry.id   AF-A0AAJ4D3G6-F1
#
_cell.length_a   1.000
_cell.length_b   1.000
_cell.length_c   1.000
_cell.angle_alpha   90.00
_cell.angle_beta   90.00
_cell.angle_gamma   90.00
#
_symmetry.space_group_name_H-M   'P 1'
#
loop_
_entity.id
_entity.type
_entity.pdbx_description
1 polymer ?
#
loop_
_entity_poly.entity_id
_entity_poly.type
_entity_poly.pdbx_seq_one_letter_code
_entity_poly.pdbx_strand_id
1 'polypeptide(L)'
;MNKKEIEKLISSYHWMSKEVQRLQRVLYGSDIPMRSWGVAQYGLEAAMPKGSPGKSQAELKQMDLREERLFKRLEYFEERVYAIEAAARKIEGEQHKVIYDCMMEGISYRAIGLHLGISRETVRRMKDEIINQLCQNCRIVQLLNPQKSVV
;
A
#
# COMPACT_ATOMS: atom_id res chain seq x y z
N MET A 1 15.36 5.03 -4.27
CA MET A 1 14.14 5.05 -5.11
C MET A 1 14.10 6.34 -5.90
N ASN A 2 13.84 6.26 -7.20
CA ASN A 2 13.74 7.41 -8.10
C ASN A 2 12.33 8.05 -8.00
N LYS A 3 12.19 9.35 -8.29
CA LYS A 3 10.90 10.07 -8.25
C LYS A 3 9.84 9.41 -9.14
N LYS A 4 10.26 8.90 -10.30
CA LYS A 4 9.41 8.17 -11.24
C LYS A 4 8.89 6.85 -10.67
N GLU A 5 9.67 6.18 -9.82
CA GLU A 5 9.26 4.93 -9.17
C GLU A 5 8.20 5.20 -8.11
N ILE A 6 8.33 6.29 -7.34
CA ILE A 6 7.32 6.75 -6.38
C ILE A 6 6.01 7.07 -7.09
N GLU A 7 6.06 7.84 -8.18
CA GLU A 7 4.87 8.18 -8.97
C GLU A 7 4.16 6.92 -9.50
N LYS A 8 4.93 5.96 -10.04
CA LYS A 8 4.39 4.69 -10.53
C LYS A 8 3.76 3.88 -9.41
N LEU A 9 4.37 3.88 -8.22
CA LEU A 9 3.90 3.15 -7.05
C LEU A 9 2.58 3.72 -6.53
N ILE A 10 2.46 5.04 -6.41
CA ILE A 10 1.21 5.73 -6.04
C ILE A 10 0.10 5.41 -7.06
N SER A 11 0.40 5.57 -8.35
CA SER A 11 -0.58 5.30 -9.42
C SER A 11 -0.99 3.82 -9.49
N SER A 12 -0.13 2.92 -9.00
CA SER A 12 -0.39 1.49 -8.93
C SER A 12 -1.29 1.10 -7.76
N TYR A 13 -1.52 2.00 -6.81
CA TYR A 13 -2.30 1.72 -5.61
C TYR A 13 -3.68 1.13 -5.92
N HIS A 14 -4.42 1.75 -6.85
CA HIS A 14 -5.78 1.34 -7.20
C HIS A 14 -5.90 -0.14 -7.56
N TRP A 15 -5.00 -0.64 -8.41
CA TRP A 15 -5.04 -2.04 -8.84
C TRP A 15 -4.44 -2.97 -7.79
N MET A 16 -3.41 -2.54 -7.06
CA MET A 16 -2.81 -3.34 -5.97
C MET A 16 -3.83 -3.58 -4.85
N SER A 17 -4.60 -2.56 -4.46
CA SER A 17 -5.64 -2.68 -3.43
C SER A 17 -6.73 -3.69 -3.83
N LYS A 18 -7.17 -3.66 -5.11
CA LYS A 18 -8.10 -4.66 -5.65
C LYS A 18 -7.52 -6.07 -5.69
N GLU A 19 -6.23 -6.20 -6.01
CA GLU A 19 -5.55 -7.49 -6.04
C GLU A 19 -5.35 -8.07 -4.64
N VAL A 20 -5.08 -7.22 -3.63
CA VAL A 20 -5.05 -7.63 -2.21
C VAL A 20 -6.39 -8.22 -1.80
N GLN A 21 -7.50 -7.54 -2.07
CA GLN A 21 -8.84 -8.06 -1.76
C GLN A 21 -9.09 -9.41 -2.46
N ARG A 22 -8.74 -9.52 -3.75
CA ARG A 22 -8.88 -10.77 -4.49
C ARG A 22 -8.05 -11.91 -3.87
N LEU A 23 -6.81 -11.64 -3.48
CA LEU A 23 -5.91 -12.62 -2.88
C LEU A 23 -6.37 -13.01 -1.47
N GLN A 24 -6.85 -12.08 -0.65
CA GLN A 24 -7.42 -12.35 0.66
C GLN A 24 -8.63 -13.27 0.57
N ARG A 25 -9.55 -13.02 -0.38
CA ARG A 25 -10.68 -13.94 -0.63
C ARG A 25 -10.24 -15.34 -1.05
N VAL A 26 -9.18 -15.44 -1.87
CA VAL A 26 -8.68 -16.74 -2.32
C VAL A 26 -7.98 -17.51 -1.20
N LEU A 27 -7.23 -16.84 -0.34
CA LEU A 27 -6.42 -17.47 0.72
C LEU A 27 -7.17 -17.67 2.03
N TYR A 28 -8.06 -16.75 2.39
CA TYR A 28 -8.74 -16.70 3.68
C TYR A 28 -10.27 -16.80 3.58
N GLY A 29 -10.85 -16.69 2.38
CA GLY A 29 -12.31 -16.70 2.18
C GLY A 29 -13.02 -15.41 2.60
N SER A 30 -12.30 -14.41 3.10
CA SER A 30 -12.84 -13.13 3.56
C SER A 30 -11.88 -11.97 3.30
N ASP A 31 -12.42 -10.76 3.19
CA ASP A 31 -11.62 -9.53 3.12
C ASP A 31 -11.14 -9.14 4.53
N ILE A 32 -9.84 -8.88 4.68
CA ILE A 32 -9.26 -8.46 5.96
C ILE A 32 -9.06 -6.94 5.91
N PRO A 33 -9.69 -6.17 6.83
CA PRO A 33 -9.53 -4.72 6.82
C PRO A 33 -8.08 -4.33 7.09
N MET A 34 -7.59 -3.30 6.41
CA MET A 34 -6.20 -2.83 6.52
C MET A 34 -5.76 -2.45 7.94
N ARG A 35 -6.70 -2.04 8.80
CA ARG A 35 -6.44 -1.78 10.23
C ARG A 35 -5.95 -3.02 10.99
N SER A 36 -6.32 -4.21 10.50
CA SER A 36 -5.95 -5.50 11.08
C SER A 36 -4.70 -6.10 10.45
N TRP A 37 -4.10 -5.45 9.45
CA TRP A 37 -2.83 -5.90 8.86
C TRP A 37 -1.69 -5.65 9.84
N GLY A 38 -0.84 -6.66 10.07
CA GLY A 38 0.33 -6.53 10.95
C GLY A 38 0.06 -6.64 12.46
N VAL A 39 -1.18 -6.93 12.90
CA VAL A 39 -1.39 -7.46 14.25
C VAL A 39 -0.75 -8.84 14.29
N ALA A 40 0.47 -8.90 14.81
CA ALA A 40 1.34 -10.07 14.79
C ALA A 40 0.62 -11.30 15.38
N GLN A 41 0.33 -12.27 14.52
CA GLN A 41 -0.10 -13.62 14.90
C GLN A 41 1.11 -14.53 15.26
N TYR A 42 2.30 -13.94 15.34
CA TYR A 42 3.56 -14.60 15.67
C TYR A 42 3.94 -14.30 17.11
N GLY A 43 3.34 -15.05 18.04
CA GLY A 43 3.64 -15.00 19.46
C GLY A 43 2.85 -16.07 20.21
N LEU A 44 3.27 -16.35 21.45
CA LEU A 44 2.63 -17.29 22.39
C LEU A 44 1.12 -17.02 22.59
N GLU A 45 0.59 -15.88 22.16
CA GLU A 45 -0.83 -15.53 22.19
C GLU A 45 -1.70 -16.22 21.13
N ALA A 46 -1.12 -16.92 20.14
CA ALA A 46 -1.87 -17.78 19.21
C ALA A 46 -2.49 -19.03 19.88
N ALA A 47 -2.20 -19.26 21.17
CA ALA A 47 -2.76 -20.36 21.96
C ALA A 47 -4.21 -20.12 22.43
N MET A 48 -4.79 -18.94 22.23
CA MET A 48 -6.21 -18.67 22.52
C MET A 48 -7.09 -18.78 21.28
N PRO A 49 -8.28 -19.41 21.36
CA PRO A 49 -9.20 -19.50 20.24
C PRO A 49 -9.93 -18.17 20.08
N LYS A 50 -9.26 -17.21 19.44
CA LYS A 50 -9.94 -16.09 18.79
C LYS A 50 -9.51 -16.11 17.34
N GLY A 51 -10.49 -16.40 16.48
CA GLY A 51 -10.36 -16.53 15.03
C GLY A 51 -9.65 -15.31 14.45
N SER A 52 -8.34 -15.42 14.37
CA SER A 52 -7.46 -14.43 13.79
C SER A 52 -7.32 -14.79 12.32
N PRO A 53 -7.48 -13.80 11.41
CA PRO A 53 -7.69 -14.09 9.99
C PRO A 53 -6.40 -14.46 9.23
N GLY A 54 -5.26 -14.62 9.89
CA GLY A 54 -4.01 -15.07 9.26
C GLY A 54 -3.69 -16.54 9.56
N LYS A 55 -2.78 -17.09 8.75
CA LYS A 55 -2.34 -18.48 8.83
C LYS A 55 -1.32 -18.67 9.95
N SER A 56 -1.46 -19.76 10.70
CA SER A 56 -0.49 -20.20 11.71
C SER A 56 0.82 -20.67 11.08
N GLN A 57 1.90 -20.68 11.88
CA GLN A 57 3.22 -21.20 11.45
C GLN A 57 3.18 -22.66 10.96
N ALA A 58 2.26 -23.47 11.48
CA ALA A 58 2.08 -24.85 11.03
C ALA A 58 1.39 -24.91 9.65
N GLU A 59 0.39 -24.07 9.42
CA GLU A 59 -0.31 -23.96 8.14
C GLU A 59 0.62 -23.41 7.03
N LEU A 60 1.49 -22.45 7.35
CA LEU A 60 2.47 -21.92 6.39
C LEU A 60 3.44 -23.01 5.90
N LYS A 61 3.85 -23.93 6.78
CA LYS A 61 4.74 -25.05 6.42
C LYS A 61 4.06 -26.14 5.61
N GLN A 62 2.73 -26.18 5.62
CA GLN A 62 1.92 -27.16 4.90
C GLN A 62 1.35 -26.60 3.58
N MET A 63 1.71 -25.38 3.20
CA MET A 63 1.20 -24.75 1.97
C MET A 63 1.69 -25.48 0.72
N ASP A 64 0.78 -25.67 -0.21
CA ASP A 64 1.12 -26.10 -1.56
C ASP A 64 1.91 -24.99 -2.30
N LEU A 65 2.73 -25.38 -3.28
CA LEU A 65 3.54 -24.45 -4.10
C LEU A 65 2.72 -23.34 -4.76
N ARG A 66 1.43 -23.57 -5.05
CA ARG A 66 0.53 -22.55 -5.60
C ARG A 66 0.13 -21.55 -4.53
N GLU A 67 -0.21 -22.05 -3.35
CA GLU A 67 -0.68 -21.26 -2.23
C GLU A 67 0.42 -20.36 -1.69
N GLU A 68 1.64 -20.89 -1.54
CA GLU A 68 2.83 -20.14 -1.14
C GLU A 68 3.11 -18.97 -2.11
N ARG A 69 3.00 -19.20 -3.43
CA ARG A 69 3.17 -18.16 -4.44
C ARG A 69 2.13 -17.05 -4.33
N LEU A 70 0.88 -17.39 -4.03
CA LEU A 70 -0.19 -16.41 -3.85
C LEU A 70 -0.01 -15.63 -2.55
N PHE A 71 0.40 -16.30 -1.48
CA PHE A 71 0.67 -15.69 -0.18
C PHE A 71 1.84 -14.69 -0.25
N LYS A 72 2.97 -15.07 -0.84
CA LYS A 72 4.10 -14.14 -1.08
C LYS A 72 3.70 -12.92 -1.91
N ARG A 73 2.81 -13.11 -2.88
CA ARG A 73 2.27 -12.01 -3.69
C ARG A 73 1.35 -11.10 -2.87
N LEU A 74 0.54 -11.68 -1.98
CA LEU A 74 -0.32 -10.93 -1.08
C LEU A 74 0.54 -10.05 -0.16
N GLU A 75 1.52 -10.62 0.53
CA GLU A 75 2.44 -9.88 1.42
C GLU A 75 3.12 -8.72 0.69
N TYR A 76 3.62 -8.97 -0.53
CA TYR A 76 4.26 -7.96 -1.37
C TYR A 76 3.34 -6.76 -1.67
N PHE A 77 2.05 -7.00 -1.91
CA PHE A 77 1.09 -5.93 -2.20
C PHE A 77 0.59 -5.25 -0.94
N GLU A 78 0.31 -5.99 0.13
CA GLU A 78 -0.11 -5.43 1.42
C GLU A 78 0.93 -4.44 1.96
N GLU A 79 2.21 -4.80 1.92
CA GLU A 79 3.30 -3.92 2.34
C GLU A 79 3.33 -2.59 1.56
N ARG A 80 3.14 -2.66 0.24
CA ARG A 80 3.13 -1.48 -0.63
C ARG A 80 1.91 -0.60 -0.43
N VAL A 81 0.74 -1.21 -0.36
CA VAL A 81 -0.52 -0.51 -0.10
C VAL A 81 -0.42 0.20 1.26
N TYR A 82 0.06 -0.50 2.29
CA TYR A 82 0.28 0.09 3.61
C TYR A 82 1.29 1.24 3.57
N ALA A 83 2.41 1.09 2.85
CA ALA A 83 3.42 2.14 2.76
C ALA A 83 2.89 3.42 2.08
N ILE A 84 2.05 3.29 1.05
CA ILE A 84 1.39 4.41 0.36
C ILE A 84 0.39 5.10 1.32
N GLU A 85 -0.43 4.34 2.02
CA GLU A 85 -1.40 4.86 3.00
C GLU A 85 -0.74 5.56 4.19
N ALA A 86 0.37 5.00 4.68
CA ALA A 86 1.19 5.64 5.70
C ALA A 86 1.84 6.93 5.20
N ALA A 87 2.20 6.99 3.90
CA ALA A 87 2.78 8.16 3.27
C ALA A 87 1.79 9.33 3.15
N ALA A 88 0.51 9.04 2.89
CA ALA A 88 -0.57 10.05 2.85
C ALA A 88 -0.57 10.97 4.09
N ARG A 89 -0.32 10.39 5.28
CA ARG A 89 -0.31 11.12 6.56
C ARG A 89 0.81 12.15 6.70
N LYS A 90 1.83 12.09 5.84
CA LYS A 90 3.00 12.99 5.88
C LYS A 90 2.96 14.09 4.84
N ILE A 91 1.93 14.10 3.99
CA ILE A 91 1.74 15.14 2.99
C ILE A 91 1.15 16.38 3.67
N GLU A 92 1.80 17.51 3.45
CA GLU A 92 1.38 18.81 3.98
C GLU A 92 0.53 19.55 2.95
N GLY A 93 -0.52 20.22 3.42
CA GLY A 93 -1.45 20.97 2.59
C GLY A 93 -2.68 20.16 2.16
N GLU A 94 -3.87 20.72 2.34
CA GLU A 94 -5.13 20.04 2.02
C GLU A 94 -5.27 19.80 0.50
N GLN A 95 -4.86 20.76 -0.33
CA GLN A 95 -4.91 20.58 -1.78
C GLN A 95 -3.96 19.47 -2.26
N HIS A 96 -2.77 19.33 -1.65
CA HIS A 96 -1.84 18.27 -1.97
C HIS A 96 -2.37 16.89 -1.57
N LYS A 97 -3.05 16.78 -0.42
CA LYS A 97 -3.74 15.54 -0.01
C LYS A 97 -4.83 15.14 -1.00
N VAL A 98 -5.69 16.08 -1.41
CA VAL A 98 -6.75 15.78 -2.39
C VAL A 98 -6.16 15.31 -3.73
N ILE A 99 -5.10 15.96 -4.21
CA ILE A 99 -4.41 15.50 -5.43
C ILE A 99 -3.83 14.10 -5.25
N TYR A 100 -3.23 13.83 -4.09
CA TYR A 100 -2.66 12.52 -3.78
C TYR A 100 -3.74 11.41 -3.75
N ASP A 101 -4.87 11.67 -3.10
CA ASP A 101 -6.01 10.74 -3.04
C ASP A 101 -6.53 10.45 -4.45
N CYS A 102 -6.71 11.48 -5.28
CA CYS A 102 -7.10 11.29 -6.67
C CYS A 102 -6.07 10.47 -7.49
N MET A 103 -4.77 10.63 -7.21
CA MET A 103 -3.73 9.82 -7.84
C MET A 103 -3.80 8.36 -7.40
N MET A 104 -4.07 8.10 -6.11
CA MET A 104 -4.27 6.74 -5.58
C MET A 104 -5.48 6.06 -6.22
N GLU A 105 -6.55 6.81 -6.49
CA GLU A 105 -7.74 6.32 -7.19
C GLU A 105 -7.50 6.05 -8.69
N GLY A 106 -6.37 6.49 -9.25
CA GLY A 106 -6.04 6.33 -10.66
C GLY A 106 -6.70 7.37 -11.57
N ILE A 107 -7.14 8.51 -11.02
CA ILE A 107 -7.74 9.60 -11.79
C ILE A 107 -6.66 10.30 -12.64
N SER A 108 -6.97 10.56 -13.91
CA SER A 108 -6.04 11.26 -14.80
C SER A 108 -5.79 12.71 -14.35
N TYR A 109 -4.57 13.23 -14.55
CA TYR A 109 -4.23 14.62 -14.20
C TYR A 109 -5.16 15.66 -14.84
N ARG A 110 -5.74 15.36 -16.00
CA ARG A 110 -6.72 16.23 -16.66
C ARG A 110 -8.03 16.28 -15.86
N ALA A 111 -8.51 15.12 -15.40
CA ALA A 111 -9.72 15.03 -14.58
C ALA A 111 -9.49 15.63 -13.18
N ILE A 112 -8.31 15.45 -12.59
CA ILE A 112 -7.93 16.11 -11.33
C ILE A 112 -7.96 17.64 -11.48
N GLY A 113 -7.38 18.17 -12.57
CA GLY A 113 -7.40 19.60 -12.85
C GLY A 113 -8.82 20.14 -13.01
N LEU A 114 -9.69 19.40 -13.70
CA LEU A 114 -11.11 19.75 -13.83
C LEU A 114 -11.84 19.73 -12.49
N HIS A 115 -11.58 18.73 -11.65
CA HIS A 115 -12.19 18.59 -10.32
C HIS A 115 -11.81 19.75 -9.39
N LEU A 116 -10.55 20.19 -9.43
CA LEU A 116 -10.02 21.25 -8.58
C LEU A 116 -10.11 22.66 -9.19
N GLY A 117 -10.56 22.78 -10.44
CA GLY A 117 -10.60 24.06 -11.16
C GLY A 117 -9.22 24.64 -11.48
N ILE A 118 -8.20 23.80 -11.63
CA ILE A 118 -6.81 24.21 -11.91
C ILE A 118 -6.29 23.62 -13.22
N SER A 119 -5.24 24.21 -13.78
CA SER A 119 -4.61 23.71 -15.00
C SER A 119 -3.90 22.37 -14.75
N ARG A 120 -3.76 21.57 -15.81
CA ARG A 120 -3.02 20.30 -15.78
C ARG A 120 -1.57 20.50 -15.38
N GLU A 121 -0.98 21.62 -15.78
CA GLU A 121 0.38 22.03 -15.48
C GLU A 121 0.55 22.29 -13.98
N THR A 122 -0.42 22.95 -13.35
CA THR A 122 -0.43 23.15 -11.89
C THR A 122 -0.55 21.83 -11.16
N VAL A 123 -1.41 20.90 -11.61
CA VAL A 123 -1.49 19.54 -11.05
C VAL A 123 -0.14 18.82 -11.14
N ARG A 124 0.55 18.90 -12.28
CA ARG A 124 1.88 18.30 -12.46
C ARG A 124 2.91 18.89 -11.49
N ARG A 125 2.91 20.21 -11.31
CA ARG A 125 3.80 20.89 -10.36
C ARG A 125 3.52 20.43 -8.92
N MET A 126 2.25 20.42 -8.51
CA MET A 126 1.85 19.98 -7.17
C MET A 126 2.17 18.49 -6.94
N LYS A 127 2.02 17.65 -7.97
CA LYS A 127 2.46 16.24 -7.94
C LYS A 127 3.97 16.13 -7.69
N ASP A 128 4.78 16.94 -8.36
CA ASP A 128 6.23 16.94 -8.13
C ASP A 128 6.58 17.44 -6.72
N GLU A 129 5.85 18.42 -6.18
CA GLU A 129 5.97 18.87 -4.79
C GLU A 129 5.63 17.77 -3.78
N ILE A 130 4.53 17.03 -3.99
CA ILE A 130 4.16 15.88 -3.16
C ILE A 130 5.28 14.84 -3.17
N ILE A 131 5.78 14.47 -4.34
CA ILE A 131 6.87 13.49 -4.45
C ILE A 131 8.12 14.01 -3.73
N ASN A 132 8.42 15.31 -3.79
CA ASN A 132 9.53 15.91 -3.06
C ASN A 132 9.33 15.82 -1.53
N GLN A 133 8.13 16.11 -1.02
CA GLN A 133 7.80 15.95 0.40
C GLN A 133 7.97 14.49 0.85
N LEU A 134 7.53 13.54 0.03
CA LEU A 134 7.69 12.11 0.30
C LEU A 134 9.17 11.67 0.27
N CYS A 135 9.98 12.21 -0.64
CA CYS A 135 11.41 11.94 -0.71
C CYS A 135 12.19 12.51 0.49
N GLN A 136 11.86 13.72 0.94
CA GLN A 136 12.48 14.34 2.12
C GLN A 136 12.21 13.53 3.38
N ASN A 137 11.04 12.91 3.46
CA ASN A 137 10.68 11.98 4.51
C ASN A 137 11.36 10.60 4.30
N CYS A 138 12.66 10.52 4.61
CA CYS A 138 13.52 9.33 4.45
C CYS A 138 12.88 8.01 4.93
N ARG A 139 12.07 8.06 6.00
CA ARG A 139 11.39 6.89 6.57
C ARG A 139 10.33 6.28 5.64
N ILE A 140 9.67 7.08 4.79
CA ILE A 140 8.72 6.58 3.79
C ILE A 140 9.47 5.88 2.67
N VAL A 141 10.60 6.43 2.21
CA VAL A 141 11.44 5.78 1.20
C VAL A 141 11.95 4.43 1.68
N GLN A 142 12.18 4.27 2.99
CA GLN A 142 12.49 2.98 3.61
C GLN A 142 11.28 2.02 3.58
N LEU A 143 10.08 2.48 3.94
CA LEU A 143 8.85 1.67 3.86
C LEU A 143 8.51 1.23 2.42
N LEU A 144 8.88 2.03 1.41
CA LEU A 144 8.67 1.69 0.01
C LEU A 144 9.82 0.82 -0.57
N ASN A 145 10.89 0.54 0.21
CA ASN A 145 12.00 -0.35 -0.15
C ASN A 145 12.11 -1.53 0.85
N PRO A 146 11.38 -2.63 0.60
CA PRO A 146 11.43 -3.82 1.47
C PRO A 146 12.81 -4.49 1.53
N GLN A 147 13.68 -4.27 0.54
CA GLN A 147 14.93 -5.01 0.39
C GLN A 147 16.05 -4.66 1.41
N LYS A 148 15.80 -3.79 2.40
CA LYS A 148 16.84 -3.35 3.35
C LYS A 148 16.52 -3.57 4.84
N SER A 149 15.42 -4.22 5.20
CA SER A 149 15.08 -4.48 6.61
C SER A 149 15.20 -5.95 7.03
N VAL A 150 16.15 -6.69 6.44
CA VAL A 150 16.63 -7.94 7.01
C VAL A 150 18.10 -7.72 7.38
N VAL A 151 18.31 -7.33 8.63
CA VAL A 151 19.57 -7.47 9.35
C VAL A 151 19.38 -8.62 10.34
#